data_AF-A0A1K1MGX7-F1
#
_entry.id   AF-A0A1K1MGX7-F1
#
_cell.length_a   1.000
_cell.length_b   1.000
_cell.length_c   1.000
_cell.angle_alpha   90.00
_cell.angle_beta   90.00
_cell.angle_gamma   90.00
#
_symmetry.space_group_name_H-M   'P 1'
#
loop_
_entity.id
_entity.type
_entity.pdbx_description
1 polymer ?
#
loop_
_entity_poly.entity_id
_entity_poly.type
_entity_poly.pdbx_seq_one_letter_code
_entity_poly.pdbx_strand_id
1 'polypeptide(L)'
;MLNYLKNESNYTYTENGGTAYRSTNSFCLDMFFKAGAMRNSTAEEIADVVTRAYAENPDKTMKIVFFVRDARGGLGERRFFRCAVSALVKTAPKAVEKNIPLFAEYGRYDDLCVLLGTPLEKAAAKEIKAQLDKDIAAMERNGQASLLAKWLPSVNASSKDTRNKGRRMAALLGMSEPAYRRTLSSLRAYTDILENRLRERDYTFNYEVQPSCAMFKYRRAFIRNDNERYVDYLNSVHSGEAKLNADRLFPYDIVRAALTDNISETERMSLDAAWKSLPDLTASRRENAIAVIDGSGSMACGCGIRPIDAALSLGIYFAEHNTGAFANHFITFSESPRIVEIKGNDIVEKVRYCDTFNEVANTNLEAVFLLILRTAKKHRVSKEEMPSKVYIISDMQFDYCIVGGNDESMFREMRKLFRANGYELPDIVFWNVNSRCDAMPVTRSETGAALVSGYSPAVFDMVIGGNISPEAVMDKILASKRYAPITAA
;
A
#
# COMPACT_ATOMS: atom_id res chain seq x y z
N MET A 1 -35.27 7.01 -20.50
CA MET A 1 -34.78 5.69 -20.98
C MET A 1 -33.26 5.53 -20.79
N LEU A 2 -32.41 6.31 -21.46
CA LEU A 2 -30.94 6.14 -21.38
C LEU A 2 -30.36 6.14 -19.96
N ASN A 3 -30.77 7.07 -19.08
CA ASN A 3 -30.26 7.10 -17.70
C ASN A 3 -30.71 5.89 -16.87
N TYR A 4 -31.93 5.39 -17.11
CA TYR A 4 -32.39 4.14 -16.48
C TYR A 4 -31.54 2.97 -16.99
N LEU A 5 -31.33 2.85 -18.30
CA LEU A 5 -30.45 1.81 -18.87
C LEU A 5 -29.04 1.86 -18.28
N LYS A 6 -28.46 3.06 -18.12
CA LYS A 6 -27.15 3.23 -17.46
C LYS A 6 -27.17 2.70 -16.03
N ASN A 7 -28.16 3.07 -15.24
CA ASN A 7 -28.27 2.63 -13.84
C ASN A 7 -28.48 1.11 -13.75
N GLU A 8 -29.44 0.55 -14.48
CA GLU A 8 -29.75 -0.89 -14.51
C GLU A 8 -28.53 -1.69 -14.98
N SER A 9 -27.83 -1.23 -16.03
CA SER A 9 -26.64 -1.91 -16.56
C SER A 9 -25.43 -1.84 -15.63
N ASN A 10 -25.42 -0.92 -14.66
CA ASN A 10 -24.32 -0.76 -13.73
C ASN A 10 -24.41 -1.74 -12.55
N TYR A 11 -25.49 -2.50 -12.38
CA TYR A 11 -25.56 -3.56 -11.37
C TYR A 11 -24.76 -4.79 -11.80
N THR A 12 -24.15 -5.44 -10.80
CA THR A 12 -23.43 -6.71 -10.95
C THR A 12 -23.41 -7.45 -9.61
N TYR A 13 -22.70 -8.58 -9.59
CA TYR A 13 -22.53 -9.39 -8.40
C TYR A 13 -21.04 -9.64 -8.14
N THR A 14 -20.67 -9.76 -6.87
CA THR A 14 -19.38 -10.32 -6.45
C THR A 14 -19.29 -11.80 -6.86
N GLU A 15 -18.10 -12.40 -6.75
CA GLU A 15 -17.92 -13.85 -6.97
C GLU A 15 -18.78 -14.68 -6.00
N ASN A 16 -19.11 -14.11 -4.83
CA ASN A 16 -19.94 -14.75 -3.81
C ASN A 16 -21.43 -14.38 -3.92
N GLY A 17 -21.85 -13.72 -5.00
CA GLY A 17 -23.26 -13.45 -5.31
C GLY A 17 -23.88 -12.23 -4.59
N GLY A 18 -23.08 -11.42 -3.90
CA GLY A 18 -23.50 -10.16 -3.28
C GLY A 18 -23.71 -9.05 -4.32
N THR A 19 -24.77 -8.26 -4.17
CA THR A 19 -25.10 -7.16 -5.10
C THR A 19 -24.08 -6.02 -5.02
N ALA A 20 -23.54 -5.63 -6.17
CA ALA A 20 -22.51 -4.62 -6.32
C ALA A 20 -22.73 -3.77 -7.59
N TYR A 21 -21.82 -2.82 -7.84
CA TYR A 21 -21.80 -2.02 -9.06
C TYR A 21 -20.61 -2.38 -9.94
N ARG A 22 -20.77 -2.37 -11.27
CA ARG A 22 -19.66 -2.57 -12.23
C ARG A 22 -18.64 -1.45 -12.16
N SER A 23 -19.13 -0.24 -11.91
CA SER A 23 -18.34 0.99 -11.80
C SER A 23 -18.94 1.90 -10.75
N THR A 24 -18.10 2.75 -10.17
CA THR A 24 -18.50 3.87 -9.33
C THR A 24 -19.18 5.01 -10.12
N ASN A 25 -19.27 4.89 -11.45
CA ASN A 25 -19.57 5.97 -12.41
C ASN A 25 -18.44 7.02 -12.55
N SER A 26 -17.22 6.62 -12.22
CA SER A 26 -15.98 7.32 -12.56
C SER A 26 -14.85 6.30 -12.72
N PHE A 27 -14.27 6.20 -13.91
CA PHE A 27 -13.14 5.33 -14.18
C PHE A 27 -11.88 5.79 -13.43
N CYS A 28 -11.73 7.08 -13.16
CA CYS A 28 -10.65 7.56 -12.28
C CYS A 28 -10.82 7.02 -10.86
N LEU A 29 -12.04 7.05 -10.31
CA LEU A 29 -12.30 6.52 -8.97
C LEU A 29 -12.21 4.99 -8.93
N ASP A 30 -12.68 4.30 -9.99
CA ASP A 30 -12.49 2.85 -10.13
C ASP A 30 -10.99 2.49 -10.12
N MET A 31 -10.16 3.23 -10.86
CA MET A 31 -8.71 3.05 -10.86
C MET A 31 -8.11 3.33 -9.49
N PHE A 32 -8.51 4.41 -8.82
CA PHE A 32 -8.04 4.77 -7.47
C PHE A 32 -8.34 3.67 -6.44
N PHE A 33 -9.52 3.07 -6.51
CA PHE A 33 -9.95 1.99 -5.62
C PHE A 33 -9.35 0.63 -5.97
N LYS A 34 -8.91 0.40 -7.21
CA LYS A 34 -8.33 -0.89 -7.64
C LYS A 34 -6.81 -0.90 -7.55
N ALA A 35 -6.14 0.21 -7.87
CA ALA A 35 -4.71 0.22 -8.17
C ALA A 35 -3.80 -0.34 -7.06
N GLY A 36 -4.14 -0.08 -5.78
CA GLY A 36 -3.45 -0.65 -4.63
C GLY A 36 -3.59 -2.17 -4.48
N ALA A 37 -4.68 -2.71 -5.01
CA ALA A 37 -5.10 -4.09 -4.85
C ALA A 37 -4.84 -4.96 -6.11
N MET A 38 -4.31 -4.38 -7.19
CA MET A 38 -4.02 -5.06 -8.47
C MET A 38 -2.63 -5.74 -8.50
N ARG A 39 -2.09 -6.16 -7.34
CA ARG A 39 -0.76 -6.80 -7.27
C ARG A 39 -0.69 -8.11 -8.06
N ASN A 40 -1.80 -8.86 -8.09
CA ASN A 40 -1.95 -10.13 -8.80
C ASN A 40 -2.51 -9.99 -10.23
N SER A 41 -2.99 -8.81 -10.62
CA SER A 41 -3.59 -8.56 -11.94
C SER A 41 -2.56 -8.63 -13.06
N THR A 42 -2.97 -8.98 -14.27
CA THR A 42 -2.12 -8.98 -15.47
C THR A 42 -1.72 -7.57 -15.88
N ALA A 43 -0.71 -7.44 -16.76
CA ALA A 43 -0.29 -6.13 -17.25
C ALA A 43 -1.36 -5.50 -18.15
N GLU A 44 -2.11 -6.35 -18.85
CA GLU A 44 -3.23 -6.02 -19.73
C GLU A 44 -4.40 -5.46 -18.92
N GLU A 45 -4.82 -6.12 -17.83
CA GLU A 45 -5.86 -5.62 -16.93
C GLU A 45 -5.52 -4.23 -16.36
N ILE A 46 -4.26 -4.03 -15.94
CA ILE A 46 -3.79 -2.73 -15.47
C ILE A 46 -3.86 -1.70 -16.61
N ALA A 47 -3.45 -2.06 -17.83
CA ALA A 47 -3.48 -1.18 -18.99
C ALA A 47 -4.91 -0.74 -19.33
N ASP A 48 -5.90 -1.65 -19.25
CA ASP A 48 -7.31 -1.35 -19.54
C ASP A 48 -7.92 -0.40 -18.51
N VAL A 49 -7.61 -0.60 -17.22
CA VAL A 49 -8.03 0.32 -16.14
C VAL A 49 -7.44 1.72 -16.38
N VAL A 50 -6.13 1.79 -16.66
CA VAL A 50 -5.43 3.06 -16.91
C VAL A 50 -5.95 3.76 -18.16
N THR A 51 -6.23 3.00 -19.23
CA THR A 51 -6.75 3.55 -20.49
C THR A 51 -8.13 4.19 -20.29
N ARG A 52 -9.03 3.50 -19.58
CA ARG A 52 -10.37 4.03 -19.26
C ARG A 52 -10.29 5.29 -18.39
N ALA A 53 -9.47 5.28 -17.34
CA ALA A 53 -9.28 6.44 -16.48
C ALA A 53 -8.69 7.63 -17.25
N TYR A 54 -7.66 7.39 -18.07
CA TYR A 54 -7.01 8.46 -18.84
C TYR A 54 -7.96 9.09 -19.86
N ALA A 55 -8.81 8.30 -20.50
CA ALA A 55 -9.84 8.80 -21.41
C ALA A 55 -10.90 9.66 -20.69
N GLU A 56 -11.22 9.36 -19.42
CA GLU A 56 -12.12 10.17 -18.60
C GLU A 56 -11.47 11.49 -18.15
N ASN A 57 -10.28 11.41 -17.57
CA ASN A 57 -9.56 12.59 -17.08
C ASN A 57 -8.05 12.35 -17.04
N PRO A 58 -7.28 12.89 -18.02
CA PRO A 58 -5.83 12.74 -18.08
C PRO A 58 -5.09 13.22 -16.82
N ASP A 59 -5.40 14.42 -16.32
CA ASP A 59 -4.70 15.01 -15.17
C ASP A 59 -4.94 14.22 -13.88
N LYS A 60 -6.21 13.87 -13.62
CA LYS A 60 -6.58 13.05 -12.46
C LYS A 60 -5.91 11.67 -12.55
N THR A 61 -5.88 11.06 -13.72
CA THR A 61 -5.20 9.78 -13.95
C THR A 61 -3.71 9.85 -13.67
N MET A 62 -3.02 10.87 -14.18
CA MET A 62 -1.58 11.02 -13.90
C MET A 62 -1.33 11.19 -12.40
N LYS A 63 -2.14 11.99 -11.70
CA LYS A 63 -2.03 12.12 -10.24
C LYS A 63 -2.27 10.80 -9.51
N ILE A 64 -3.25 9.99 -9.94
CA ILE A 64 -3.49 8.65 -9.39
C ILE A 64 -2.27 7.75 -9.62
N VAL A 65 -1.71 7.71 -10.84
CA VAL A 65 -0.51 6.90 -11.15
C VAL A 65 0.64 7.22 -10.20
N PHE A 66 0.89 8.50 -9.92
CA PHE A 66 1.96 8.93 -9.01
C PHE A 66 1.60 8.73 -7.53
N PHE A 67 0.35 8.93 -7.11
CA PHE A 67 -0.14 8.56 -5.77
C PHE A 67 0.06 7.07 -5.49
N VAL A 68 -0.29 6.23 -6.46
CA VAL A 68 -0.12 4.78 -6.38
C VAL A 68 1.36 4.42 -6.25
N ARG A 69 2.27 5.15 -6.91
CA ARG A 69 3.71 4.91 -6.81
C ARG A 69 4.34 5.40 -5.51
N ASP A 70 3.84 6.49 -4.94
CA ASP A 70 4.48 7.20 -3.84
C ASP A 70 4.65 6.30 -2.61
N ALA A 71 5.91 5.97 -2.29
CA ALA A 71 6.24 5.10 -1.16
C ALA A 71 6.30 5.83 0.19
N ARG A 72 6.11 7.16 0.21
CA ARG A 72 6.12 7.97 1.44
C ARG A 72 4.74 8.51 1.78
N GLY A 73 4.02 8.99 0.78
CA GLY A 73 2.72 9.64 0.94
C GLY A 73 1.58 8.96 0.19
N GLY A 74 1.79 7.76 -0.33
CA GLY A 74 0.80 7.04 -1.14
C GLY A 74 0.86 5.53 -0.91
N LEU A 75 0.69 4.74 -1.98
CA LEU A 75 0.52 3.29 -1.87
C LEU A 75 1.82 2.48 -2.04
N GLY A 76 2.88 3.07 -2.61
CA GLY A 76 4.15 2.39 -2.86
C GLY A 76 4.11 1.27 -3.93
N GLU A 77 3.06 1.21 -4.75
CA GLU A 77 2.83 0.15 -5.75
C GLU A 77 3.69 0.33 -7.00
N ARG A 78 4.92 -0.18 -6.90
CA ARG A 78 5.88 -0.14 -8.00
C ARG A 78 5.38 -0.87 -9.25
N ARG A 79 4.80 -2.07 -9.12
CA ARG A 79 4.43 -2.88 -10.30
C ARG A 79 3.34 -2.20 -11.10
N PHE A 80 2.28 -1.74 -10.42
CA PHE A 80 1.19 -1.00 -11.04
C PHE A 80 1.72 0.22 -11.79
N PHE A 81 2.54 1.05 -11.14
CA PHE A 81 3.12 2.24 -11.77
C PHE A 81 3.84 1.92 -13.09
N ARG A 82 4.68 0.88 -13.11
CA ARG A 82 5.45 0.50 -14.30
C ARG A 82 4.55 0.00 -15.43
N CYS A 83 3.52 -0.79 -15.11
CA CYS A 83 2.50 -1.21 -16.08
C CYS A 83 1.71 -0.01 -16.62
N ALA A 84 1.26 0.89 -15.74
CA ALA A 84 0.52 2.09 -16.10
C ALA A 84 1.34 3.02 -17.02
N VAL A 85 2.60 3.30 -16.66
CA VAL A 85 3.53 4.06 -17.51
C VAL A 85 3.73 3.36 -18.85
N SER A 86 3.91 2.04 -18.88
CA SER A 86 4.09 1.29 -20.13
C SER A 86 2.85 1.37 -21.06
N ALA A 87 1.64 1.41 -20.48
CA ALA A 87 0.41 1.63 -21.23
C ALA A 87 0.33 3.06 -21.77
N LEU A 88 0.58 4.06 -20.90
CA LEU A 88 0.51 5.48 -21.25
C LEU A 88 1.58 5.90 -22.27
N VAL A 89 2.74 5.28 -22.31
CA VAL A 89 3.75 5.57 -23.35
C VAL A 89 3.22 5.23 -24.75
N LYS A 90 2.32 4.24 -24.87
CA LYS A 90 1.75 3.83 -26.17
C LYS A 90 0.67 4.81 -26.65
N THR A 91 -0.11 5.37 -25.73
CA THR A 91 -1.32 6.16 -26.06
C THR A 91 -1.16 7.67 -25.80
N ALA A 92 -0.35 8.05 -24.82
CA ALA A 92 -0.15 9.41 -24.35
C ALA A 92 1.32 9.72 -23.95
N PRO A 93 2.30 9.52 -24.85
CA PRO A 93 3.73 9.66 -24.52
C PRO A 93 4.11 11.05 -24.00
N LYS A 94 3.45 12.12 -24.46
CA LYS A 94 3.71 13.50 -24.01
C LYS A 94 3.41 13.70 -22.52
N ALA A 95 2.33 13.09 -22.02
CA ALA A 95 1.97 13.16 -20.61
C ALA A 95 3.02 12.45 -19.74
N VAL A 96 3.52 11.29 -20.20
CA VAL A 96 4.61 10.58 -19.50
C VAL A 96 5.89 11.41 -19.53
N GLU A 97 6.28 11.92 -20.70
CA GLU A 97 7.51 12.71 -20.89
C GLU A 97 7.57 13.91 -19.94
N LYS A 98 6.47 14.65 -19.82
CA LYS A 98 6.36 15.81 -18.93
C LYS A 98 6.66 15.48 -17.47
N ASN A 99 6.30 14.29 -17.02
CA ASN A 99 6.47 13.88 -15.62
C ASN A 99 7.73 13.05 -15.36
N ILE A 100 8.57 12.78 -16.37
CA ILE A 100 9.85 12.06 -16.20
C ILE A 100 10.70 12.58 -15.03
N PRO A 101 10.88 13.91 -14.85
CA PRO A 101 11.67 14.44 -13.74
C PRO A 101 11.14 14.07 -12.35
N LEU A 102 9.86 13.69 -12.25
CA LEU A 102 9.20 13.36 -10.99
C LEU A 102 9.38 11.88 -10.58
N PHE A 103 9.85 11.00 -11.48
CA PHE A 103 9.90 9.55 -11.23
C PHE A 103 10.75 9.20 -9.99
N ALA A 104 11.86 9.90 -9.79
CA ALA A 104 12.75 9.66 -8.65
C ALA A 104 12.19 10.21 -7.32
N GLU A 105 11.38 11.29 -7.38
CA GLU A 105 10.80 11.94 -6.20
C GLU A 105 9.70 11.09 -5.56
N TYR A 106 8.78 10.56 -6.37
CA TYR A 106 7.71 9.67 -5.89
C TYR A 106 8.13 8.19 -5.86
N GLY A 107 9.29 7.87 -6.43
CA GLY A 107 9.68 6.49 -6.64
C GLY A 107 11.17 6.22 -6.47
N ARG A 108 11.76 5.61 -7.50
CA ARG A 108 13.17 5.24 -7.54
C ARG A 108 13.68 5.47 -8.96
N TYR A 109 14.98 5.74 -9.09
CA TYR A 109 15.59 5.96 -10.39
C TYR A 109 15.44 4.79 -11.37
N ASP A 110 15.31 3.53 -10.90
CA ASP A 110 15.09 2.39 -11.80
C ASP A 110 13.68 2.37 -12.42
N ASP A 111 12.76 3.23 -11.99
CA ASP A 111 11.48 3.37 -12.67
C ASP A 111 11.62 4.06 -14.04
N LEU A 112 12.65 4.90 -14.23
CA LEU A 112 13.00 5.48 -15.54
C LEU A 112 13.44 4.40 -16.54
N CYS A 113 13.96 3.26 -16.06
CA CYS A 113 14.38 2.16 -16.91
C CYS A 113 13.21 1.47 -17.63
N VAL A 114 11.96 1.72 -17.23
CA VAL A 114 10.76 1.26 -17.95
C VAL A 114 10.66 1.91 -19.33
N LEU A 115 11.21 3.11 -19.49
CA LEU A 115 11.15 3.87 -20.74
C LEU A 115 12.21 3.42 -21.77
N LEU A 116 13.14 2.54 -21.39
CA LEU A 116 14.15 2.01 -22.31
C LEU A 116 13.49 1.15 -23.39
N GLY A 117 13.85 1.38 -24.66
CA GLY A 117 13.19 0.71 -25.78
C GLY A 117 11.85 1.30 -26.18
N THR A 118 11.44 2.42 -25.56
CA THR A 118 10.26 3.19 -25.95
C THR A 118 10.66 4.49 -26.65
N PRO A 119 9.73 5.22 -27.29
CA PRO A 119 10.01 6.54 -27.86
C PRO A 119 10.58 7.56 -26.85
N LEU A 120 10.34 7.36 -25.55
CA LEU A 120 10.79 8.27 -24.48
C LEU A 120 12.17 7.92 -23.90
N GLU A 121 12.88 6.93 -24.45
CA GLU A 121 14.16 6.49 -23.88
C GLU A 121 15.22 7.59 -23.84
N LYS A 122 15.21 8.51 -24.83
CA LYS A 122 16.14 9.64 -24.89
C LYS A 122 15.84 10.66 -23.79
N ALA A 123 14.56 10.91 -23.51
CA ALA A 123 14.15 11.81 -22.43
C ALA A 123 14.53 11.21 -21.06
N ALA A 124 14.29 9.90 -20.86
CA ALA A 124 14.73 9.18 -19.66
C ALA A 124 16.25 9.20 -19.49
N ALA A 125 17.00 8.93 -20.56
CA ALA A 125 18.46 8.95 -20.55
C ALA A 125 19.02 10.35 -20.26
N LYS A 126 18.37 11.42 -20.76
CA LYS A 126 18.74 12.81 -20.46
C LYS A 126 18.62 13.11 -18.97
N GLU A 127 17.51 12.71 -18.34
CA GLU A 127 17.30 12.88 -16.90
C GLU A 127 18.33 12.09 -16.08
N ILE A 128 18.55 10.82 -16.45
CA ILE A 128 19.57 9.97 -15.81
C ILE A 128 20.96 10.57 -15.96
N LYS A 129 21.31 11.05 -17.15
CA LYS A 129 22.61 11.67 -17.41
C LYS A 129 22.80 12.92 -16.55
N ALA A 130 21.79 13.80 -16.51
CA ALA A 130 21.87 15.02 -15.72
C ALA A 130 22.12 14.73 -14.23
N GLN A 131 21.45 13.71 -13.66
CA GLN A 131 21.70 13.31 -12.29
C GLN A 131 23.04 12.57 -12.11
N LEU A 132 23.45 11.73 -13.05
CA LEU A 132 24.73 11.02 -12.99
C LEU A 132 25.91 11.99 -13.01
N ASP A 133 25.86 13.01 -13.87
CA ASP A 133 26.90 14.05 -13.95
C ASP A 133 26.98 14.86 -12.63
N LYS A 134 25.83 15.14 -12.00
CA LYS A 134 25.78 15.75 -10.64
C LYS A 134 26.41 14.85 -9.59
N ASP A 135 26.12 13.55 -9.61
CA ASP A 135 26.66 12.58 -8.66
C ASP A 135 28.18 12.43 -8.80
N ILE A 136 28.70 12.43 -10.03
CA ILE A 136 30.15 12.41 -10.31
C ILE A 136 30.81 13.68 -9.77
N ALA A 137 30.26 14.86 -10.10
CA ALA A 137 30.79 16.13 -9.62
C ALA A 137 30.72 16.26 -8.08
N ALA A 138 29.67 15.71 -7.45
CA ALA A 138 29.57 15.64 -5.99
C ALA A 138 30.66 14.75 -5.40
N MET A 139 30.88 13.56 -5.97
CA MET A 139 31.95 12.64 -5.54
C MET A 139 33.33 13.27 -5.65
N GLU A 140 33.64 13.96 -6.75
CA GLU A 140 34.93 14.66 -6.94
C GLU A 140 35.17 15.77 -5.91
N ARG A 141 34.10 16.37 -5.38
CA ARG A 141 34.14 17.46 -4.39
C ARG A 141 33.90 16.98 -2.96
N ASN A 142 33.89 15.67 -2.72
CA ASN A 142 33.53 15.07 -1.42
C ASN A 142 32.15 15.54 -0.88
N GLY A 143 31.19 15.77 -1.78
CA GLY A 143 29.81 16.15 -1.48
C GLY A 143 28.83 14.98 -1.49
N GLN A 144 27.55 15.23 -1.19
CA GLN A 144 26.53 14.17 -1.16
C GLN A 144 26.09 13.76 -2.57
N ALA A 145 26.24 12.47 -2.91
CA ALA A 145 25.75 11.87 -4.16
C ALA A 145 24.41 11.16 -3.96
N SER A 146 23.62 11.05 -5.03
CA SER A 146 22.32 10.36 -5.00
C SER A 146 22.45 8.83 -5.05
N LEU A 147 21.34 8.13 -4.83
CA LEU A 147 21.25 6.67 -4.98
C LEU A 147 21.05 6.21 -6.43
N LEU A 148 21.18 7.08 -7.45
CA LEU A 148 21.00 6.71 -8.86
C LEU A 148 21.84 5.48 -9.23
N ALA A 149 23.14 5.52 -8.92
CA ALA A 149 24.06 4.45 -9.29
C ALA A 149 23.69 3.09 -8.67
N LYS A 150 23.05 3.08 -7.49
CA LYS A 150 22.53 1.85 -6.86
C LYS A 150 21.49 1.16 -7.74
N TRP A 151 20.64 1.94 -8.40
CA TRP A 151 19.46 1.44 -9.12
C TRP A 151 19.70 1.18 -10.61
N LEU A 152 20.71 1.80 -11.22
CA LEU A 152 20.99 1.62 -12.63
C LEU A 152 21.42 0.17 -13.00
N PRO A 153 20.95 -0.36 -14.15
CA PRO A 153 21.22 -1.73 -14.57
C PRO A 153 22.70 -1.93 -14.86
N SER A 154 23.25 -3.06 -14.38
CA SER A 154 24.66 -3.42 -14.60
C SER A 154 24.85 -4.21 -15.89
N VAL A 155 25.89 -3.87 -16.65
CA VAL A 155 26.34 -4.64 -17.82
C VAL A 155 26.84 -6.05 -17.46
N ASN A 156 27.18 -6.28 -16.18
CA ASN A 156 27.65 -7.58 -15.65
C ASN A 156 26.59 -8.30 -14.80
N ALA A 157 25.32 -7.90 -14.87
CA ALA A 157 24.25 -8.59 -14.14
C ALA A 157 24.14 -10.07 -14.56
N SER A 158 23.68 -10.94 -13.68
CA SER A 158 23.42 -12.36 -14.01
C SER A 158 22.22 -12.53 -14.96
N SER A 159 21.23 -11.64 -14.87
CA SER A 159 20.07 -11.60 -15.76
C SER A 159 20.42 -11.03 -17.14
N LYS A 160 20.06 -11.77 -18.21
CA LYS A 160 20.23 -11.33 -19.60
C LYS A 160 19.50 -10.02 -19.89
N ASP A 161 18.26 -9.88 -19.39
CA ASP A 161 17.47 -8.65 -19.55
C ASP A 161 18.16 -7.45 -18.90
N THR A 162 18.62 -7.60 -17.65
CA THR A 162 19.33 -6.53 -16.94
C THR A 162 20.63 -6.15 -17.63
N ARG A 163 21.40 -7.12 -18.14
CA ARG A 163 22.62 -6.82 -18.93
C ARG A 163 22.30 -6.02 -20.17
N ASN A 164 21.29 -6.43 -20.93
CA ASN A 164 20.88 -5.74 -22.17
C ASN A 164 20.43 -4.31 -21.88
N LYS A 165 19.66 -4.09 -20.80
CA LYS A 165 19.30 -2.75 -20.31
C LYS A 165 20.53 -1.93 -19.91
N GLY A 166 21.51 -2.55 -19.24
CA GLY A 166 22.77 -1.92 -18.87
C GLY A 166 23.57 -1.45 -20.09
N ARG A 167 23.70 -2.28 -21.12
CA ARG A 167 24.39 -1.93 -22.37
C ARG A 167 23.68 -0.81 -23.13
N ARG A 168 22.35 -0.90 -23.24
CA ARG A 168 21.54 0.15 -23.85
C ARG A 168 21.67 1.48 -23.10
N MET A 169 21.65 1.45 -21.77
CA MET A 169 21.87 2.63 -20.94
C MET A 169 23.27 3.22 -21.16
N ALA A 170 24.32 2.41 -21.14
CA ALA A 170 25.70 2.87 -21.40
C ALA A 170 25.81 3.58 -22.76
N ALA A 171 25.22 3.00 -23.81
CA ALA A 171 25.19 3.60 -25.14
C ALA A 171 24.42 4.94 -25.17
N LEU A 172 23.24 5.01 -24.53
CA LEU A 172 22.44 6.24 -24.43
C LEU A 172 23.15 7.36 -23.65
N LEU A 173 23.99 6.99 -22.68
CA LEU A 173 24.82 7.94 -21.92
C LEU A 173 26.11 8.33 -22.64
N GLY A 174 26.39 7.75 -23.82
CA GLY A 174 27.63 7.99 -24.57
C GLY A 174 28.87 7.39 -23.92
N MET A 175 28.71 6.32 -23.13
CA MET A 175 29.78 5.67 -22.37
C MET A 175 30.11 4.29 -22.95
N SER A 176 31.39 3.91 -22.93
CA SER A 176 31.77 2.51 -23.15
C SER A 176 31.30 1.63 -21.98
N GLU A 177 31.03 0.34 -22.22
CA GLU A 177 30.63 -0.59 -21.15
C GLU A 177 31.63 -0.60 -19.97
N PRO A 178 32.96 -0.59 -20.19
CA PRO A 178 33.93 -0.49 -19.09
C PRO A 178 33.87 0.84 -18.34
N ALA A 179 33.69 1.97 -19.04
CA ALA A 179 33.57 3.28 -18.40
C ALA A 179 32.32 3.34 -17.52
N TYR A 180 31.16 2.98 -18.08
CA TYR A 180 29.90 2.94 -17.36
C TYR A 180 29.98 2.06 -16.10
N ARG A 181 30.52 0.84 -16.24
CA ARG A 181 30.69 -0.08 -15.10
C ARG A 181 31.58 0.52 -14.01
N ARG A 182 32.71 1.13 -14.38
CA ARG A 182 33.64 1.75 -13.42
C ARG A 182 32.98 2.93 -12.71
N THR A 183 32.31 3.81 -13.43
CA THR A 183 31.57 4.94 -12.85
C THR A 183 30.53 4.47 -11.84
N LEU A 184 29.70 3.48 -12.18
CA LEU A 184 28.73 2.95 -11.22
C LEU A 184 29.40 2.30 -10.00
N SER A 185 30.50 1.58 -10.20
CA SER A 185 31.24 0.95 -9.10
C SER A 185 31.83 1.99 -8.14
N SER A 186 32.46 3.04 -8.68
CA SER A 186 33.02 4.14 -7.90
C SER A 186 31.95 4.88 -7.11
N LEU A 187 30.83 5.22 -7.74
CA LEU A 187 29.72 5.88 -7.06
C LEU A 187 29.10 5.00 -5.97
N ARG A 188 28.91 3.69 -6.21
CA ARG A 188 28.38 2.76 -5.21
C ARG A 188 29.30 2.63 -3.98
N ALA A 189 30.62 2.58 -4.21
CA ALA A 189 31.60 2.59 -3.13
C ALA A 189 31.57 3.92 -2.37
N TYR A 190 31.50 5.04 -3.10
CA TYR A 190 31.45 6.38 -2.50
C TYR A 190 30.19 6.64 -1.67
N THR A 191 29.01 6.22 -2.15
CA THR A 191 27.75 6.32 -1.41
C THR A 191 27.63 5.34 -0.24
N ASP A 192 28.63 4.48 -0.04
CA ASP A 192 28.70 3.48 1.02
C ASP A 192 27.40 2.67 1.18
N ILE A 193 26.93 2.07 0.07
CA ILE A 193 25.71 1.26 0.14
C ILE A 193 25.92 0.06 1.07
N LEU A 194 24.95 -0.19 1.95
CA LEU A 194 24.99 -1.29 2.92
C LEU A 194 25.27 -2.66 2.27
N GLU A 195 24.79 -2.88 1.05
CA GLU A 195 25.05 -4.13 0.32
C GLU A 195 26.55 -4.38 0.04
N ASN A 196 27.37 -3.33 -0.06
CA ASN A 196 28.81 -3.46 -0.24
C ASN A 196 29.49 -3.94 1.06
N ARG A 197 29.16 -3.28 2.18
CA ARG A 197 29.62 -3.65 3.53
C ARG A 197 29.27 -5.10 3.88
N LEU A 198 28.03 -5.51 3.60
CA LEU A 198 27.57 -6.89 3.80
C LEU A 198 28.35 -7.92 2.96
N ARG A 199 28.72 -7.59 1.73
CA ARG A 199 29.55 -8.46 0.87
C ARG A 199 30.95 -8.64 1.45
N GLU A 200 31.54 -7.55 1.90
CA GLU A 200 32.88 -7.51 2.50
C GLU A 200 32.92 -8.05 3.93
N ARG A 201 31.74 -8.36 4.50
CA ARG A 201 31.55 -8.74 5.91
C ARG A 201 32.10 -7.69 6.88
N ASP A 202 32.06 -6.44 6.46
CA ASP A 202 32.41 -5.30 7.30
C ASP A 202 31.13 -4.76 7.94
N TYR A 203 30.94 -5.05 9.23
CA TYR A 203 29.77 -4.62 9.99
C TYR A 203 30.02 -3.34 10.79
N THR A 204 31.17 -2.68 10.64
CA THR A 204 31.57 -1.50 11.45
C THR A 204 30.73 -0.25 11.20
N PHE A 205 29.74 -0.29 10.30
CA PHE A 205 28.81 0.80 10.05
C PHE A 205 27.91 1.06 11.27
N ASN A 206 27.40 2.30 11.36
CA ASN A 206 26.42 2.70 12.37
C ASN A 206 25.02 2.22 11.95
N TYR A 207 24.34 1.47 12.83
CA TYR A 207 22.99 0.96 12.60
C TYR A 207 21.92 2.05 12.57
N GLU A 208 22.05 3.13 13.35
CA GLU A 208 21.06 4.21 13.45
C GLU A 208 20.86 4.99 12.15
N VAL A 209 21.93 5.11 11.36
CA VAL A 209 21.89 5.84 10.08
C VAL A 209 21.43 4.97 8.90
N GLN A 210 21.24 3.66 9.13
CA GLN A 210 20.83 2.76 8.05
C GLN A 210 19.32 2.88 7.76
N PRO A 211 18.90 2.79 6.49
CA PRO A 211 17.48 2.76 6.14
C PRO A 211 16.77 1.53 6.74
N SER A 212 15.59 1.72 7.33
CA SER A 212 14.80 0.63 7.94
C SER A 212 14.51 -0.55 7.02
N CYS A 213 14.16 -0.32 5.75
CA CYS A 213 13.91 -1.42 4.83
C CYS A 213 15.16 -2.30 4.66
N ALA A 214 16.35 -1.70 4.68
CA ALA A 214 17.60 -2.42 4.60
C ALA A 214 17.88 -3.14 5.93
N MET A 215 17.66 -2.46 7.06
CA MET A 215 17.75 -3.04 8.39
C MET A 215 16.87 -4.29 8.53
N PHE A 216 15.60 -4.17 8.17
CA PHE A 216 14.65 -5.26 8.18
C PHE A 216 15.05 -6.40 7.25
N LYS A 217 15.44 -6.08 6.00
CA LYS A 217 15.80 -7.09 4.98
C LYS A 217 17.03 -7.90 5.37
N TYR A 218 18.04 -7.26 5.96
CA TYR A 218 19.33 -7.87 6.26
C TYR A 218 19.48 -8.29 7.73
N ARG A 219 18.44 -8.15 8.56
CA ARG A 219 18.44 -8.52 10.00
C ARG A 219 19.09 -9.87 10.31
N ARG A 220 18.76 -10.91 9.55
CA ARG A 220 19.33 -12.27 9.74
C ARG A 220 20.84 -12.33 9.47
N ALA A 221 21.35 -11.46 8.59
CA ALA A 221 22.79 -11.33 8.36
C ALA A 221 23.48 -10.58 9.49
N PHE A 222 22.84 -9.60 10.14
CA PHE A 222 23.38 -8.94 11.33
C PHE A 222 23.42 -9.91 12.51
N ILE A 223 22.31 -10.61 12.78
CA ILE A 223 22.22 -11.62 13.85
C ILE A 223 23.32 -12.70 13.69
N ARG A 224 23.58 -13.15 12.46
CA ARG A 224 24.60 -14.19 12.23
C ARG A 224 26.04 -13.69 12.38
N ASN A 225 26.32 -12.43 12.03
CA ASN A 225 27.70 -11.98 11.81
C ASN A 225 28.16 -10.82 12.72
N ASP A 226 27.24 -10.15 13.42
CA ASP A 226 27.50 -8.98 14.27
C ASP A 226 26.46 -8.92 15.42
N ASN A 227 26.18 -10.07 16.03
CA ASN A 227 25.06 -10.25 16.97
C ASN A 227 25.13 -9.30 18.16
N GLU A 228 26.28 -9.19 18.82
CA GLU A 228 26.45 -8.40 20.04
C GLU A 228 26.11 -6.92 19.81
N ARG A 229 26.77 -6.28 18.83
CA ARG A 229 26.50 -4.88 18.46
C ARG A 229 25.08 -4.66 17.98
N TYR A 230 24.50 -5.64 17.29
CA TYR A 230 23.12 -5.56 16.84
C TYR A 230 22.11 -5.65 18.00
N VAL A 231 22.35 -6.54 18.98
CA VAL A 231 21.54 -6.65 20.21
C VAL A 231 21.64 -5.36 21.02
N ASP A 232 22.85 -4.82 21.20
CA ASP A 232 23.06 -3.55 21.91
C ASP A 232 22.27 -2.41 21.26
N TYR A 233 22.37 -2.29 19.92
CA TYR A 233 21.59 -1.32 19.16
C TYR A 233 20.08 -1.52 19.34
N LEU A 234 19.58 -2.76 19.28
CA LEU A 234 18.16 -3.04 19.50
C LEU A 234 17.72 -2.64 20.91
N ASN A 235 18.54 -2.91 21.94
CA ASN A 235 18.25 -2.50 23.31
C ASN A 235 18.18 -0.96 23.43
N SER A 236 19.11 -0.23 22.81
CA SER A 236 19.07 1.23 22.75
C SER A 236 17.84 1.77 22.01
N VAL A 237 17.34 1.06 20.98
CA VAL A 237 16.07 1.42 20.33
C VAL A 237 14.87 1.22 21.27
N HIS A 238 14.84 0.11 22.02
CA HIS A 238 13.75 -0.15 22.99
C HIS A 238 13.75 0.82 24.17
N SER A 239 14.93 1.26 24.64
CA SER A 239 15.05 2.27 25.70
C SER A 239 14.77 3.70 25.22
N GLY A 240 14.70 3.91 23.90
CA GLY A 240 14.50 5.23 23.28
C GLY A 240 15.78 6.06 23.13
N GLU A 241 16.95 5.48 23.42
CA GLU A 241 18.27 6.11 23.26
C GLU A 241 18.70 6.17 21.79
N ALA A 242 18.27 5.20 20.97
CA ALA A 242 18.50 5.13 19.53
C ALA A 242 17.18 5.14 18.76
N LYS A 243 17.24 5.41 17.45
CA LYS A 243 16.06 5.42 16.57
C LYS A 243 16.22 4.50 15.38
N LEU A 244 15.14 3.79 15.04
CA LEU A 244 15.02 3.04 13.79
C LEU A 244 14.09 3.80 12.84
N ASN A 245 14.60 4.25 11.69
CA ASN A 245 13.86 5.09 10.74
C ASN A 245 12.85 4.28 9.90
N ALA A 246 11.68 3.92 10.43
CA ALA A 246 10.75 2.97 9.80
C ALA A 246 9.78 3.54 8.73
N ASP A 247 9.95 4.79 8.29
CA ASP A 247 9.04 5.52 7.39
C ASP A 247 8.65 4.80 6.08
N ARG A 248 9.42 3.80 5.64
CA ARG A 248 9.20 3.05 4.38
C ARG A 248 8.95 1.57 4.60
N LEU A 249 8.94 1.10 5.85
CA LEU A 249 8.64 -0.27 6.20
C LEU A 249 7.12 -0.42 6.28
N PHE A 250 6.59 -1.47 5.67
CA PHE A 250 5.15 -1.74 5.74
C PHE A 250 4.85 -2.72 6.88
N PRO A 251 3.71 -2.56 7.59
CA PRO A 251 3.31 -3.48 8.66
C PRO A 251 3.31 -4.96 8.24
N TYR A 252 2.86 -5.24 7.01
CA TYR A 252 2.80 -6.62 6.49
C TYR A 252 4.19 -7.27 6.35
N ASP A 253 5.26 -6.50 6.15
CA ASP A 253 6.61 -7.07 6.07
C ASP A 253 6.99 -7.72 7.41
N ILE A 254 6.66 -7.02 8.51
CA ILE A 254 6.92 -7.46 9.89
C ILE A 254 6.01 -8.63 10.26
N VAL A 255 4.70 -8.52 10.01
CA VAL A 255 3.72 -9.59 10.30
C VAL A 255 4.10 -10.89 9.60
N ARG A 256 4.48 -10.84 8.32
CA ARG A 256 4.91 -12.03 7.58
C ARG A 256 6.15 -12.68 8.19
N ALA A 257 7.09 -11.87 8.69
CA ALA A 257 8.25 -12.40 9.39
C ALA A 257 7.88 -13.02 10.75
N ALA A 258 6.94 -12.41 11.49
CA ALA A 258 6.43 -12.92 12.76
C ALA A 258 5.67 -14.26 12.65
N LEU A 259 5.05 -14.51 11.49
CA LEU A 259 4.38 -15.77 11.17
C LEU A 259 5.33 -16.89 10.72
N THR A 260 6.64 -16.63 10.59
CA THR A 260 7.58 -17.71 10.26
C THR A 260 7.88 -18.60 11.47
N ASP A 261 8.18 -19.87 11.20
CA ASP A 261 8.66 -20.80 12.21
C ASP A 261 10.11 -20.51 12.61
N ASN A 262 10.51 -20.94 13.81
CA ASN A 262 11.90 -20.90 14.30
C ASN A 262 12.54 -19.49 14.34
N ILE A 263 11.81 -18.51 14.88
CA ILE A 263 12.32 -17.14 15.12
C ILE A 263 13.22 -17.15 16.36
N SER A 264 14.48 -16.72 16.22
CA SER A 264 15.38 -16.54 17.37
C SER A 264 14.95 -15.37 18.26
N GLU A 265 15.38 -15.35 19.51
CA GLU A 265 15.07 -14.25 20.44
C GLU A 265 15.53 -12.88 19.90
N THR A 266 16.74 -12.81 19.33
CA THR A 266 17.22 -11.57 18.66
C THR A 266 16.38 -11.19 17.45
N GLU A 267 15.93 -12.15 16.63
CA GLU A 267 15.05 -11.84 15.50
C GLU A 267 13.70 -11.32 16.02
N ARG A 268 13.16 -11.92 17.08
CA ARG A 268 11.92 -11.49 17.75
C ARG A 268 12.03 -10.05 18.28
N MET A 269 13.12 -9.71 18.99
CA MET A 269 13.42 -8.34 19.42
C MET A 269 13.54 -7.37 18.23
N SER A 270 14.19 -7.80 17.14
CA SER A 270 14.33 -6.98 15.93
C SER A 270 12.99 -6.69 15.26
N LEU A 271 12.06 -7.64 15.27
CA LEU A 271 10.71 -7.46 14.70
C LEU A 271 9.90 -6.49 15.56
N ASP A 272 9.97 -6.62 16.89
CA ASP A 272 9.25 -5.75 17.82
C ASP A 272 9.76 -4.30 17.77
N ALA A 273 11.09 -4.11 17.75
CA ALA A 273 11.70 -2.79 17.55
C ALA A 273 11.24 -2.15 16.23
N ALA A 274 11.23 -2.92 15.15
CA ALA A 274 10.78 -2.43 13.84
C ALA A 274 9.29 -2.04 13.86
N TRP A 275 8.45 -2.81 14.55
CA TRP A 275 7.02 -2.54 14.67
C TRP A 275 6.74 -1.26 15.45
N LYS A 276 7.35 -1.12 16.64
CA LYS A 276 7.22 0.06 17.50
C LYS A 276 7.78 1.34 16.86
N SER A 277 8.67 1.19 15.90
CA SER A 277 9.27 2.32 15.17
C SER A 277 8.49 2.73 13.93
N LEU A 278 7.45 1.99 13.54
CA LEU A 278 6.55 2.41 12.45
C LEU A 278 5.98 3.81 12.76
N PRO A 279 5.76 4.65 11.74
CA PRO A 279 5.18 5.97 11.95
C PRO A 279 3.91 5.90 12.78
N ASP A 280 3.66 6.88 13.64
CA ASP A 280 2.42 6.93 14.41
C ASP A 280 1.27 7.41 13.49
N LEU A 281 0.08 6.82 13.64
CA LEU A 281 -1.13 7.32 13.01
C LEU A 281 -1.60 8.56 13.79
N THR A 282 -1.15 9.73 13.35
CA THR A 282 -1.43 10.99 14.05
C THR A 282 -2.93 11.32 14.11
N ALA A 283 -3.73 10.78 13.19
CA ALA A 283 -5.16 11.05 13.10
C ALA A 283 -6.04 9.96 13.75
N SER A 284 -5.56 8.71 13.94
CA SER A 284 -6.34 7.62 14.57
C SER A 284 -6.69 7.92 16.03
N ARG A 285 -5.94 8.82 16.67
CA ARG A 285 -6.18 9.29 18.04
C ARG A 285 -7.43 10.17 18.21
N ARG A 286 -8.19 10.43 17.13
CA ARG A 286 -9.28 11.44 17.11
C ARG A 286 -10.67 10.90 16.77
N GLU A 287 -10.84 9.63 16.42
CA GLU A 287 -12.14 9.05 16.04
C GLU A 287 -12.43 7.76 16.82
N ASN A 288 -13.68 7.57 17.23
CA ASN A 288 -14.16 6.30 17.80
C ASN A 288 -14.42 5.33 16.65
N ALA A 289 -13.44 4.51 16.27
CA ALA A 289 -13.53 3.69 15.06
C ALA A 289 -13.07 2.25 15.32
N ILE A 290 -13.43 1.32 14.43
CA ILE A 290 -13.06 -0.10 14.55
C ILE A 290 -12.68 -0.69 13.19
N ALA A 291 -11.69 -1.57 13.18
CA ALA A 291 -11.31 -2.34 12.00
C ALA A 291 -12.06 -3.68 11.94
N VAL A 292 -12.42 -4.08 10.73
CA VAL A 292 -13.02 -5.36 10.37
C VAL A 292 -12.04 -6.05 9.43
N ILE A 293 -11.45 -7.16 9.88
CA ILE A 293 -10.34 -7.84 9.21
C ILE A 293 -10.83 -9.10 8.51
N ASP A 294 -10.68 -9.14 7.19
CA ASP A 294 -10.98 -10.32 6.37
C ASP A 294 -9.95 -11.45 6.55
N GLY A 295 -10.43 -12.55 7.13
CA GLY A 295 -9.70 -13.80 7.30
C GLY A 295 -10.22 -14.93 6.41
N SER A 296 -11.01 -14.63 5.38
CA SER A 296 -11.61 -15.61 4.48
C SER A 296 -10.60 -16.35 3.61
N GLY A 297 -11.01 -17.48 3.02
CA GLY A 297 -10.14 -18.31 2.20
C GLY A 297 -9.59 -17.61 0.95
N SER A 298 -10.35 -16.70 0.34
CA SER A 298 -9.91 -15.94 -0.83
C SER A 298 -8.70 -15.03 -0.53
N MET A 299 -8.56 -14.60 0.73
CA MET A 299 -7.47 -13.76 1.22
C MET A 299 -6.16 -14.54 1.39
N ALA A 300 -6.23 -15.87 1.48
CA ALA A 300 -5.05 -16.74 1.59
C ALA A 300 -4.39 -17.03 0.23
N CYS A 301 -5.07 -16.75 -0.87
CA CYS A 301 -4.57 -16.99 -2.23
C CYS A 301 -3.67 -15.86 -2.74
N GLY A 302 -2.56 -16.20 -3.41
CA GLY A 302 -1.73 -15.22 -4.12
C GLY A 302 -0.24 -15.62 -4.21
N CYS A 303 0.49 -14.98 -5.14
CA CYS A 303 1.94 -15.12 -5.25
C CYS A 303 2.63 -13.93 -4.58
N GLY A 304 3.46 -14.18 -3.55
CA GLY A 304 4.23 -13.15 -2.86
C GLY A 304 3.60 -12.72 -1.54
N ILE A 305 3.13 -11.47 -1.45
CA ILE A 305 2.44 -10.93 -0.26
C ILE A 305 0.97 -11.28 -0.39
N ARG A 306 0.45 -12.11 0.53
CA ARG A 306 -0.95 -12.53 0.49
C ARG A 306 -1.84 -11.39 1.02
N PRO A 307 -3.06 -11.22 0.49
CA PRO A 307 -4.00 -10.25 1.01
C PRO A 307 -4.28 -10.41 2.52
N ILE A 308 -4.35 -11.64 3.02
CA ILE A 308 -4.55 -11.91 4.46
C ILE A 308 -3.42 -11.35 5.32
N ASP A 309 -2.17 -11.40 4.84
CA ASP A 309 -1.02 -10.83 5.55
C ASP A 309 -1.16 -9.30 5.66
N ALA A 310 -1.66 -8.66 4.59
CA ALA A 310 -1.92 -7.23 4.57
C ALA A 310 -3.08 -6.85 5.49
N ALA A 311 -4.21 -7.56 5.41
CA ALA A 311 -5.39 -7.31 6.23
C ALA A 311 -5.09 -7.46 7.72
N LEU A 312 -4.46 -8.56 8.13
CA LEU A 312 -4.05 -8.80 9.52
C LEU A 312 -3.10 -7.69 10.01
N SER A 313 -2.11 -7.32 9.20
CA SER A 313 -1.15 -6.29 9.58
C SER A 313 -1.76 -4.90 9.73
N LEU A 314 -2.64 -4.50 8.81
CA LEU A 314 -3.32 -3.20 8.88
C LEU A 314 -4.29 -3.15 10.05
N GLY A 315 -4.99 -4.26 10.33
CA GLY A 315 -5.95 -4.32 11.42
C GLY A 315 -5.30 -4.34 12.81
N ILE A 316 -4.21 -5.10 13.01
CA ILE A 316 -3.43 -5.05 14.26
C ILE A 316 -2.87 -3.64 14.45
N TYR A 317 -2.25 -3.09 13.40
CA TYR A 317 -1.65 -1.76 13.44
C TYR A 317 -2.69 -0.68 13.74
N PHE A 318 -3.85 -0.71 13.09
CA PHE A 318 -4.95 0.21 13.39
C PHE A 318 -5.44 0.07 14.82
N ALA A 319 -5.71 -1.16 15.29
CA ALA A 319 -6.25 -1.40 16.61
C ALA A 319 -5.33 -0.90 17.74
N GLU A 320 -4.01 -1.08 17.61
CA GLU A 320 -3.03 -0.58 18.59
C GLU A 320 -2.90 0.95 18.61
N HIS A 321 -3.11 1.60 17.46
CA HIS A 321 -3.08 3.06 17.32
C HIS A 321 -4.45 3.71 17.55
N ASN A 322 -5.51 2.91 17.66
CA ASN A 322 -6.84 3.37 17.96
C ASN A 322 -6.95 3.78 19.44
N THR A 323 -7.83 4.72 19.72
CA THR A 323 -8.06 5.24 21.08
C THR A 323 -9.52 5.13 21.46
N GLY A 324 -9.83 5.25 22.75
CA GLY A 324 -11.21 5.14 23.24
C GLY A 324 -11.67 3.68 23.41
N ALA A 325 -12.98 3.44 23.30
CA ALA A 325 -13.61 2.18 23.69
C ALA A 325 -13.19 0.97 22.84
N PHE A 326 -12.76 1.20 21.59
CA PHE A 326 -12.33 0.15 20.66
C PHE A 326 -10.80 0.07 20.54
N ALA A 327 -10.04 0.72 21.44
CA ALA A 327 -8.59 0.61 21.46
C ALA A 327 -8.16 -0.86 21.67
N ASN A 328 -7.16 -1.32 20.91
CA ASN A 328 -6.69 -2.72 20.89
C ASN A 328 -7.73 -3.77 20.47
N HIS A 329 -8.83 -3.36 19.82
CA HIS A 329 -9.86 -4.28 19.35
C HIS A 329 -10.05 -4.22 17.83
N PHE A 330 -10.37 -5.37 17.23
CA PHE A 330 -10.89 -5.48 15.86
C PHE A 330 -12.02 -6.51 15.80
N ILE A 331 -12.77 -6.53 14.70
CA ILE A 331 -13.79 -7.55 14.41
C ILE A 331 -13.26 -8.50 13.33
N THR A 332 -13.37 -9.80 13.53
CA THR A 332 -13.09 -10.79 12.48
C THR A 332 -14.18 -10.74 11.42
N PHE A 333 -13.78 -10.88 10.16
CA PHE A 333 -14.69 -10.94 9.04
C PHE A 333 -14.65 -12.35 8.44
N SER A 334 -15.68 -13.12 8.79
CA SER A 334 -15.90 -14.53 8.45
C SER A 334 -17.40 -14.86 8.59
N GLU A 335 -17.76 -16.13 8.53
CA GLU A 335 -19.14 -16.61 8.76
C GLU A 335 -19.67 -16.23 10.15
N SER A 336 -18.80 -16.23 11.18
CA SER A 336 -19.14 -15.91 12.57
C SER A 336 -18.30 -14.72 13.09
N PRO A 337 -18.64 -13.47 12.72
CA PRO A 337 -17.86 -12.32 13.14
C PRO A 337 -17.86 -12.16 14.67
N ARG A 338 -16.69 -11.91 15.24
CA ARG A 338 -16.50 -11.67 16.67
C ARG A 338 -15.51 -10.54 16.90
N ILE A 339 -15.68 -9.85 18.03
CA ILE A 339 -14.69 -8.88 18.49
C ILE A 339 -13.50 -9.62 19.11
N VAL A 340 -12.29 -9.16 18.80
CA VAL A 340 -11.03 -9.70 19.31
C VAL A 340 -10.27 -8.56 19.97
N GLU A 341 -9.86 -8.78 21.22
CA GLU A 341 -8.91 -7.91 21.92
C GLU A 341 -7.49 -8.45 21.70
N ILE A 342 -6.58 -7.62 21.22
CA ILE A 342 -5.21 -8.02 20.92
C ILE A 342 -4.46 -8.33 22.22
N LYS A 343 -3.90 -9.54 22.32
CA LYS A 343 -3.07 -9.98 23.46
C LYS A 343 -1.68 -10.39 22.99
N GLY A 344 -0.67 -10.08 23.80
CA GLY A 344 0.74 -10.44 23.56
C GLY A 344 1.70 -9.36 24.03
N ASN A 345 2.91 -9.76 24.43
CA ASN A 345 3.93 -8.84 24.94
C ASN A 345 4.71 -8.11 23.83
N ASP A 346 4.87 -8.78 22.69
CA ASP A 346 5.55 -8.26 21.51
C ASP A 346 4.78 -8.59 20.23
N ILE A 347 5.25 -8.03 19.11
CA ILE A 347 4.59 -8.21 17.82
C ILE A 347 4.49 -9.68 17.39
N VAL A 348 5.44 -10.55 17.76
CA VAL A 348 5.40 -11.97 17.36
C VAL A 348 4.27 -12.69 18.08
N GLU A 349 4.14 -12.48 19.38
CA GLU A 349 3.00 -13.01 20.17
C GLU A 349 1.67 -12.46 19.68
N LYS A 350 1.57 -11.14 19.49
CA LYS A 350 0.33 -10.48 19.05
C LYS A 350 -0.14 -11.00 17.70
N VAL A 351 0.77 -11.08 16.73
CA VAL A 351 0.47 -11.60 15.39
C VAL A 351 0.02 -13.05 15.45
N ARG A 352 0.76 -13.91 16.14
CA ARG A 352 0.41 -15.34 16.26
C ARG A 352 -0.91 -15.54 17.00
N TYR A 353 -1.17 -14.76 18.04
CA TYR A 353 -2.44 -14.76 18.75
C TYR A 353 -3.58 -14.38 17.81
N CYS A 354 -3.48 -13.26 17.10
CA CYS A 354 -4.53 -12.79 16.20
C CYS A 354 -4.75 -13.74 15.01
N ASP A 355 -3.69 -14.38 14.50
CA ASP A 355 -3.77 -15.35 13.40
C ASP A 355 -4.61 -16.59 13.77
N THR A 356 -4.69 -16.96 15.05
CA THR A 356 -5.55 -18.08 15.51
C THR A 356 -7.05 -17.81 15.33
N PHE A 357 -7.44 -16.57 15.03
CA PHE A 357 -8.82 -16.17 14.80
C PHE A 357 -9.22 -16.20 13.32
N ASN A 358 -8.29 -16.54 12.41
CA ASN A 358 -8.56 -16.66 10.98
C ASN A 358 -9.31 -17.96 10.69
N GLU A 359 -10.61 -17.84 10.39
CA GLU A 359 -11.50 -18.99 10.18
C GLU A 359 -11.45 -19.56 8.75
N VAL A 360 -10.86 -18.85 7.78
CA VAL A 360 -10.77 -19.29 6.36
C VAL A 360 -12.14 -19.73 5.83
N ALA A 361 -13.18 -18.95 6.15
CA ALA A 361 -14.58 -19.24 5.85
C ALA A 361 -15.18 -18.25 4.83
N ASN A 362 -16.49 -18.33 4.61
CA ASN A 362 -17.26 -17.40 3.77
C ASN A 362 -17.39 -16.00 4.40
N THR A 363 -17.85 -15.01 3.63
CA THR A 363 -17.60 -13.58 3.86
C THR A 363 -18.92 -12.82 4.12
N ASN A 364 -19.36 -12.78 5.38
CA ASN A 364 -20.68 -12.25 5.75
C ASN A 364 -20.65 -10.83 6.36
N LEU A 365 -20.65 -9.81 5.50
CA LEU A 365 -20.48 -8.42 5.97
C LEU A 365 -21.76 -7.92 6.66
N GLU A 366 -22.90 -8.45 6.25
CA GLU A 366 -24.17 -8.23 6.92
C GLU A 366 -24.12 -8.68 8.39
N ALA A 367 -23.50 -9.82 8.69
CA ALA A 367 -23.37 -10.30 10.07
C ALA A 367 -22.55 -9.35 10.96
N VAL A 368 -21.54 -8.67 10.41
CA VAL A 368 -20.78 -7.63 11.14
C VAL A 368 -21.69 -6.46 11.49
N PHE A 369 -22.47 -5.96 10.53
CA PHE A 369 -23.41 -4.86 10.77
C PHE A 369 -24.52 -5.25 11.75
N LEU A 370 -25.04 -6.48 11.65
CA LEU A 370 -26.04 -7.01 12.57
C LEU A 370 -25.47 -7.21 13.98
N LEU A 371 -24.21 -7.62 14.14
CA LEU A 371 -23.54 -7.71 15.44
C LEU A 371 -23.53 -6.34 16.14
N ILE A 372 -23.12 -5.30 15.43
CA ILE A 372 -23.10 -3.92 15.95
C ILE A 372 -24.53 -3.47 16.32
N LEU A 373 -25.48 -3.58 15.38
CA LEU A 373 -26.85 -3.10 15.58
C LEU A 373 -27.59 -3.85 16.70
N ARG A 374 -27.48 -5.18 16.75
CA ARG A 374 -28.13 -6.00 17.78
C ARG A 374 -27.57 -5.68 19.17
N THR A 375 -26.26 -5.48 19.28
CA THR A 375 -25.61 -5.09 20.54
C THR A 375 -26.09 -3.71 20.99
N ALA A 376 -26.10 -2.73 20.08
CA ALA A 376 -26.59 -1.38 20.34
C ALA A 376 -28.04 -1.39 20.85
N LYS A 377 -28.93 -2.07 20.14
CA LYS A 377 -30.34 -2.22 20.53
C LYS A 377 -30.53 -2.91 21.88
N LYS A 378 -29.83 -4.04 22.09
CA LYS A 378 -29.96 -4.85 23.31
C LYS A 378 -29.58 -4.05 24.55
N HIS A 379 -28.54 -3.23 24.44
CA HIS A 379 -27.99 -2.47 25.56
C HIS A 379 -28.39 -0.98 25.56
N ARG A 380 -29.19 -0.53 24.59
CA ARG A 380 -29.63 0.87 24.41
C ARG A 380 -28.44 1.84 24.39
N VAL A 381 -27.42 1.45 23.64
CA VAL A 381 -26.16 2.21 23.50
C VAL A 381 -26.45 3.58 22.91
N SER A 382 -25.82 4.62 23.44
CA SER A 382 -25.97 5.99 22.92
C SER A 382 -25.29 6.16 21.56
N LYS A 383 -25.64 7.21 20.80
CA LYS A 383 -25.03 7.47 19.49
C LYS A 383 -23.53 7.73 19.63
N GLU A 384 -23.11 8.33 20.74
CA GLU A 384 -21.74 8.74 21.03
C GLU A 384 -20.83 7.53 21.35
N GLU A 385 -21.40 6.46 21.90
CA GLU A 385 -20.68 5.22 22.22
C GLU A 385 -20.56 4.27 21.02
N MET A 386 -21.38 4.46 19.98
CA MET A 386 -21.30 3.70 18.75
C MET A 386 -19.99 4.02 18.01
N PRO A 387 -19.42 3.05 17.26
CA PRO A 387 -18.32 3.36 16.37
C PRO A 387 -18.79 4.39 15.34
N SER A 388 -18.09 5.51 15.25
CA SER A 388 -18.33 6.55 14.25
C SER A 388 -17.93 6.09 12.85
N LYS A 389 -16.96 5.16 12.75
CA LYS A 389 -16.42 4.65 11.49
C LYS A 389 -16.00 3.19 11.60
N VAL A 390 -16.19 2.45 10.52
CA VAL A 390 -15.80 1.05 10.38
C VAL A 390 -14.89 0.89 9.17
N TYR A 391 -13.69 0.36 9.38
CA TYR A 391 -12.71 0.07 8.34
C TYR A 391 -12.80 -1.39 7.92
N ILE A 392 -13.35 -1.66 6.73
CA ILE A 392 -13.49 -3.01 6.20
C ILE A 392 -12.29 -3.31 5.31
N ILE A 393 -11.36 -4.13 5.80
CA ILE A 393 -10.11 -4.48 5.09
C ILE A 393 -10.28 -5.87 4.49
N SER A 394 -10.55 -5.93 3.18
CA SER A 394 -11.02 -7.14 2.49
C SER A 394 -10.69 -7.11 0.99
N ASP A 395 -10.89 -8.22 0.27
CA ASP A 395 -10.89 -8.31 -1.19
C ASP A 395 -12.21 -7.86 -1.85
N MET A 396 -13.15 -7.36 -1.04
CA MET A 396 -14.48 -6.88 -1.43
C MET A 396 -15.41 -7.97 -2.01
N GLN A 397 -15.08 -9.26 -1.86
CA GLN A 397 -15.95 -10.38 -2.27
C GLN A 397 -17.00 -10.67 -1.19
N PHE A 398 -17.98 -9.78 -1.05
CA PHE A 398 -19.06 -9.94 -0.08
C PHE A 398 -20.10 -10.96 -0.56
N ASP A 399 -20.64 -11.76 0.37
CA ASP A 399 -21.69 -12.73 0.08
C ASP A 399 -23.06 -12.06 -0.20
N TYR A 400 -24.02 -12.86 -0.67
CA TYR A 400 -25.43 -12.48 -0.81
C TYR A 400 -25.98 -11.83 0.47
N CYS A 401 -26.73 -10.73 0.33
CA CYS A 401 -27.38 -10.07 1.47
C CYS A 401 -28.75 -10.70 1.72
N ILE A 402 -28.92 -11.33 2.89
CA ILE A 402 -30.16 -12.01 3.28
C ILE A 402 -31.24 -10.96 3.62
N VAL A 403 -30.88 -9.86 4.27
CA VAL A 403 -31.78 -8.74 4.55
C VAL A 403 -31.98 -7.86 3.31
N GLY A 404 -33.24 -7.68 2.89
CA GLY A 404 -33.61 -6.79 1.79
C GLY A 404 -33.66 -7.45 0.40
N GLY A 405 -33.06 -8.64 0.24
CA GLY A 405 -32.93 -9.31 -1.05
C GLY A 405 -31.87 -8.68 -1.96
N ASN A 406 -31.60 -9.30 -3.11
CA ASN A 406 -30.55 -8.87 -4.05
C ASN A 406 -30.91 -7.64 -4.92
N ASP A 407 -31.88 -6.83 -4.48
CA ASP A 407 -32.40 -5.69 -5.24
C ASP A 407 -31.59 -4.40 -5.00
N GLU A 408 -30.84 -4.31 -3.90
CA GLU A 408 -29.96 -3.18 -3.59
C GLU A 408 -28.59 -3.60 -3.07
N SER A 409 -27.61 -2.70 -3.16
CA SER A 409 -26.29 -2.90 -2.56
C SER A 409 -26.39 -2.99 -1.03
N MET A 410 -25.66 -3.92 -0.42
CA MET A 410 -25.65 -4.16 1.04
C MET A 410 -25.51 -2.88 1.89
N PHE A 411 -24.69 -1.94 1.46
CA PHE A 411 -24.51 -0.66 2.15
C PHE A 411 -25.81 0.13 2.33
N ARG A 412 -26.66 0.17 1.30
CA ARG A 412 -27.94 0.90 1.34
C ARG A 412 -28.97 0.17 2.19
N GLU A 413 -29.03 -1.16 2.10
CA GLU A 413 -29.91 -1.97 2.93
C GLU A 413 -29.57 -1.85 4.42
N MET A 414 -28.29 -1.94 4.77
CA MET A 414 -27.85 -1.78 6.16
C MET A 414 -28.13 -0.36 6.68
N ARG A 415 -28.00 0.66 5.83
CA ARG A 415 -28.39 2.03 6.20
C ARG A 415 -29.89 2.15 6.52
N LYS A 416 -30.76 1.55 5.70
CA LYS A 416 -32.21 1.50 5.98
C LYS A 416 -32.48 0.76 7.28
N LEU A 417 -31.83 -0.38 7.49
CA LEU A 417 -32.00 -1.21 8.69
C LEU A 417 -31.59 -0.45 9.96
N PHE A 418 -30.44 0.21 9.98
CA PHE A 418 -30.00 1.00 11.13
C PHE A 418 -31.01 2.11 11.45
N ARG A 419 -31.44 2.88 10.43
CA ARG A 419 -32.41 3.96 10.59
C ARG A 419 -33.77 3.48 11.11
N ALA A 420 -34.27 2.35 10.60
CA ALA A 420 -35.50 1.74 11.07
C ALA A 420 -35.46 1.32 12.55
N ASN A 421 -34.25 1.19 13.11
CA ASN A 421 -34.02 0.83 14.51
C ASN A 421 -33.58 2.01 15.38
N GLY A 422 -33.62 3.24 14.86
CA GLY A 422 -33.25 4.45 15.60
C GLY A 422 -31.73 4.72 15.69
N TYR A 423 -30.93 4.04 14.87
CA TYR A 423 -29.47 4.23 14.82
C TYR A 423 -29.03 4.78 13.45
N GLU A 424 -27.86 5.41 13.40
CA GLU A 424 -27.19 5.74 12.15
C GLU A 424 -26.15 4.67 11.83
N LEU A 425 -26.04 4.28 10.56
CA LEU A 425 -24.96 3.41 10.11
C LEU A 425 -23.64 4.19 10.26
N PRO A 426 -22.59 3.61 10.88
CA PRO A 426 -21.27 4.21 10.90
C PRO A 426 -20.77 4.52 9.50
N ASP A 427 -19.87 5.50 9.39
CA ASP A 427 -19.16 5.73 8.13
C ASP A 427 -18.34 4.50 7.75
N ILE A 428 -18.46 4.05 6.50
CA ILE A 428 -17.81 2.80 6.06
C ILE A 428 -16.64 3.10 5.14
N VAL A 429 -15.44 2.71 5.56
CA VAL A 429 -14.26 2.73 4.69
C VAL A 429 -14.08 1.34 4.10
N PHE A 430 -14.41 1.19 2.82
CA PHE A 430 -14.10 -0.01 2.05
C PHE A 430 -12.62 0.05 1.65
N TRP A 431 -11.82 -0.84 2.21
CA TRP A 431 -10.39 -0.91 1.98
C TRP A 431 -10.04 -2.18 1.22
N ASN A 432 -9.87 -2.02 -0.10
CA ASN A 432 -9.58 -3.14 -0.99
C ASN A 432 -8.10 -3.54 -0.91
N VAL A 433 -7.85 -4.78 -0.51
CA VAL A 433 -6.50 -5.38 -0.49
C VAL A 433 -6.29 -6.43 -1.58
N ASN A 434 -7.31 -6.80 -2.35
CA ASN A 434 -7.14 -7.69 -3.50
C ASN A 434 -8.24 -7.49 -4.56
N SER A 435 -7.91 -6.88 -5.69
CA SER A 435 -8.88 -6.56 -6.74
C SER A 435 -9.09 -7.75 -7.66
N ARG A 436 -9.96 -8.69 -7.26
CA ARG A 436 -10.25 -9.92 -8.02
C ARG A 436 -11.29 -9.74 -9.12
N CYS A 437 -12.34 -8.95 -8.87
CA CYS A 437 -13.41 -8.74 -9.84
C CYS A 437 -13.82 -7.26 -9.93
N ASP A 438 -14.52 -6.91 -11.02
CA ASP A 438 -15.06 -5.57 -11.26
C ASP A 438 -16.38 -5.36 -10.49
N ALA A 439 -16.30 -5.40 -9.15
CA ALA A 439 -17.43 -5.19 -8.25
C ALA A 439 -17.12 -4.08 -7.22
N MET A 440 -17.78 -2.94 -7.37
CA MET A 440 -17.65 -1.77 -6.50
C MET A 440 -18.78 -1.80 -5.46
N PRO A 441 -18.50 -1.59 -4.16
CA PRO A 441 -19.52 -1.69 -3.12
C PRO A 441 -20.48 -0.49 -3.10
N VAL A 442 -20.04 0.66 -3.62
CA VAL A 442 -20.79 1.93 -3.66
C VAL A 442 -20.45 2.73 -4.92
N THR A 443 -21.25 3.77 -5.20
CA THR A 443 -21.00 4.71 -6.32
C THR A 443 -20.30 6.00 -5.84
N ARG A 444 -19.79 6.82 -6.77
CA ARG A 444 -18.90 7.96 -6.50
C ARG A 444 -19.39 8.98 -5.48
N SER A 445 -20.70 9.18 -5.34
CA SER A 445 -21.31 10.20 -4.48
C SER A 445 -22.00 9.63 -3.23
N GLU A 446 -21.77 8.35 -2.92
CA GLU A 446 -22.40 7.69 -1.78
C GLU A 446 -21.90 8.26 -0.45
N THR A 447 -22.74 9.03 0.24
CA THR A 447 -22.36 9.72 1.49
C THR A 447 -22.25 8.75 2.66
N GLY A 448 -21.20 8.86 3.46
CA GLY A 448 -20.87 7.95 4.55
C GLY A 448 -20.13 6.69 4.08
N ALA A 449 -19.56 6.72 2.88
CA ALA A 449 -18.65 5.70 2.38
C ALA A 449 -17.34 6.31 1.87
N ALA A 450 -16.25 5.57 1.98
CA ALA A 450 -14.99 5.85 1.29
C ALA A 450 -14.47 4.58 0.60
N LEU A 451 -13.77 4.78 -0.51
CA LEU A 451 -13.13 3.72 -1.29
C LEU A 451 -11.62 3.96 -1.28
N VAL A 452 -10.86 3.04 -0.68
CA VAL A 452 -9.38 3.07 -0.66
C VAL A 452 -8.79 1.70 -0.93
N SER A 453 -7.49 1.64 -1.22
CA SER A 453 -6.83 0.37 -1.55
C SER A 453 -5.36 0.32 -1.20
N GLY A 454 -4.80 -0.89 -1.28
CA GLY A 454 -3.37 -1.14 -1.09
C GLY A 454 -3.00 -1.41 0.35
N TYR A 455 -1.71 -1.51 0.63
CA TYR A 455 -1.22 -2.04 1.92
C TYR A 455 -0.58 -0.97 2.80
N SER A 456 -0.74 0.31 2.43
CA SER A 456 -0.08 1.43 3.10
C SER A 456 -0.86 1.89 4.32
N PRO A 457 -0.27 1.89 5.54
CA PRO A 457 -0.94 2.42 6.72
C PRO A 457 -1.24 3.92 6.61
N ALA A 458 -0.49 4.66 5.80
CA ALA A 458 -0.72 6.10 5.58
C ALA A 458 -2.13 6.41 5.06
N VAL A 459 -2.80 5.44 4.44
CA VAL A 459 -4.19 5.57 3.97
C VAL A 459 -5.17 5.81 5.12
N PHE A 460 -4.90 5.31 6.34
CA PHE A 460 -5.74 5.61 7.51
C PHE A 460 -5.85 7.11 7.76
N ASP A 461 -4.73 7.83 7.79
CA ASP A 461 -4.71 9.29 8.01
C ASP A 461 -5.39 10.07 6.86
N MET A 462 -5.48 9.49 5.66
CA MET A 462 -6.09 10.14 4.49
C MET A 462 -7.63 10.14 4.53
N VAL A 463 -8.22 9.12 5.18
CA VAL A 463 -9.68 8.90 5.22
C VAL A 463 -10.33 9.31 6.55
N ILE A 464 -9.56 9.87 7.46
CA ILE A 464 -10.04 10.38 8.75
C ILE A 464 -10.65 11.79 8.59
N GLY A 465 -11.76 12.03 9.31
CA GLY A 465 -12.48 13.30 9.43
C GLY A 465 -13.72 13.46 8.53
N GLY A 466 -14.80 14.03 9.11
CA GLY A 466 -15.94 14.64 8.41
C GLY A 466 -16.90 13.67 7.68
N ASN A 467 -17.92 14.24 7.02
CA ASN A 467 -18.79 13.49 6.12
C ASN A 467 -17.99 13.03 4.89
N ILE A 468 -17.81 11.73 4.73
CA ILE A 468 -17.04 11.15 3.62
C ILE A 468 -17.94 10.81 2.41
N SER A 469 -17.37 10.90 1.21
CA SER A 469 -17.88 10.22 0.01
C SER A 469 -16.68 9.76 -0.84
N PRO A 470 -16.83 8.71 -1.67
CA PRO A 470 -15.70 8.14 -2.40
C PRO A 470 -14.92 9.15 -3.26
N GLU A 471 -15.62 9.96 -4.04
CA GLU A 471 -14.97 10.96 -4.89
C GLU A 471 -14.34 12.10 -4.08
N ALA A 472 -15.00 12.58 -3.03
CA ALA A 472 -14.46 13.66 -2.20
C ALA A 472 -13.14 13.24 -1.51
N VAL A 473 -13.05 11.98 -1.06
CA VAL A 473 -11.83 11.42 -0.47
C VAL A 473 -10.70 11.37 -1.49
N MET A 474 -10.97 10.81 -2.68
CA MET A 474 -9.99 10.76 -3.78
C MET A 474 -9.51 12.18 -4.14
N ASP A 475 -10.44 13.10 -4.39
CA ASP A 475 -10.11 14.46 -4.82
C ASP A 475 -9.33 15.23 -3.74
N LYS A 476 -9.66 15.06 -2.45
CA LYS A 476 -8.88 15.62 -1.33
C LYS A 476 -7.44 15.13 -1.35
N ILE A 477 -7.21 13.83 -1.56
CA ILE A 477 -5.85 13.25 -1.62
C ILE A 477 -5.08 13.81 -2.82
N LEU A 478 -5.69 13.80 -4.01
CA LEU A 478 -5.06 14.25 -5.25
C LEU A 478 -4.87 15.78 -5.34
N ALA A 479 -5.63 16.56 -4.55
CA ALA A 479 -5.48 18.00 -4.42
C ALA A 479 -4.37 18.41 -3.43
N SER A 480 -3.77 17.46 -2.70
CA SER A 480 -2.69 17.78 -1.78
C SER A 480 -1.49 18.40 -2.50
N LYS A 481 -0.74 19.26 -1.79
CA LYS A 481 0.50 19.90 -2.32
C LYS A 481 1.49 18.87 -2.86
N ARG A 482 1.50 17.66 -2.30
CA ARG A 482 2.33 16.54 -2.74
C ARG A 482 2.10 16.21 -4.21
N TYR A 483 0.87 16.27 -4.74
CA TYR A 483 0.56 15.87 -6.12
C TYR A 483 0.30 17.03 -7.09
N ALA A 484 0.45 18.28 -6.64
CA ALA A 484 0.26 19.47 -7.46
C ALA A 484 1.18 19.58 -8.70
N PRO A 485 2.46 19.14 -8.68
CA PRO A 485 3.34 19.23 -9.85
C PRO A 485 2.96 18.31 -11.02
N ILE A 486 2.09 17.33 -10.80
CA ILE A 486 1.76 16.29 -11.78
C ILE A 486 0.63 16.77 -12.69
N THR A 487 0.87 16.71 -14.00
CA THR A 487 -0.07 17.16 -15.05
C THR A 487 0.04 16.27 -16.29
N ALA A 488 -1.02 16.14 -17.08
CA ALA A 488 -1.03 15.39 -18.32
C ALA A 488 -0.81 16.27 -19.58
N ALA A 489 -1.13 17.56 -19.49
CA ALA A 489 -0.93 18.57 -20.54
C ALA A 489 0.10 19.61 -20.11
#